data_AF-A0A0K8RAN8-F1
#
_entry.id   AF-A0A0K8RAN8-F1
#
_cell.length_a   1.000
_cell.length_b   1.000
_cell.length_c   1.000
_cell.angle_alpha   90.00
_cell.angle_beta   90.00
_cell.angle_gamma   90.00
#
_symmetry.space_group_name_H-M   'P 1'
#
loop_
_entity.id
_entity.type
_entity.pdbx_description
1 polymer ?
#
loop_
_entity_poly.entity_id
_entity_poly.type
_entity_poly.pdbx_seq_one_letter_code
_entity_poly.pdbx_strand_id
1 'polypeptide(L)'
;MRVFVGRQTEECYRVKSKKAFQAPGQLPGVGLNMTDLCKKLHPHTPGIKGMSTQEYDEKCKFLCYTKVNNSIHYFAERLVDGMPCGNGRICFRDKCGNYSTALPPLPTLPTPETTTPTTTTPTHNSNSDNDD
;
A
#
# COMPACT_ATOMS: atom_id res chain seq x y z
N MET A 1 -17.41 -1.55 12.92
CA MET A 1 -16.95 -0.24 12.37
C MET A 1 -17.90 0.91 12.71
N ARG A 2 -19.20 0.88 12.36
CA ARG A 2 -20.13 2.01 12.60
C ARG A 2 -20.17 2.54 14.05
N VAL A 3 -20.21 1.66 15.05
CA VAL A 3 -20.26 2.05 16.46
C VAL A 3 -18.99 2.77 16.91
N PHE A 4 -17.84 2.39 16.37
CA PHE A 4 -16.56 3.02 16.71
C PHE A 4 -16.38 4.35 15.98
N VAL A 5 -16.70 4.38 14.68
CA VAL A 5 -16.59 5.60 13.86
C VAL A 5 -17.61 6.65 14.29
N GLY A 6 -18.83 6.24 14.65
CA GLY A 6 -19.89 7.16 15.06
C GLY A 6 -19.73 7.73 16.47
N ARG A 7 -18.75 7.27 17.27
CA ARG A 7 -18.46 7.80 18.61
C ARG A 7 -17.52 9.00 18.59
N GLN A 8 -16.81 9.21 17.48
CA GLN A 8 -15.88 10.33 17.36
C GLN A 8 -16.61 11.54 16.78
N THR A 9 -16.14 12.74 17.16
CA THR A 9 -16.59 13.99 16.54
C THR A 9 -16.07 14.06 15.10
N GLU A 10 -16.77 14.81 14.25
CA GLU A 10 -16.34 15.00 12.85
C GLU A 10 -14.92 15.57 12.75
N GLU A 11 -14.52 16.41 13.72
CA GLU A 11 -13.18 16.99 13.80
C GLU A 11 -12.06 15.95 13.87
N CYS A 12 -12.31 14.80 14.51
CA CYS A 12 -11.34 13.69 14.59
C CYS A 12 -10.95 13.17 13.19
N TYR A 13 -11.88 13.24 12.23
CA TYR A 13 -11.66 12.79 10.86
C TYR A 13 -11.13 13.87 9.91
N ARG A 14 -11.11 15.14 10.36
CA ARG A 14 -10.59 16.26 9.56
C ARG A 14 -9.07 16.39 9.63
N VAL A 15 -8.41 15.67 10.55
CA VAL A 15 -6.94 15.67 10.68
C VAL A 15 -6.30 15.05 9.45
N LYS A 16 -5.67 15.88 8.62
CA LYS A 16 -4.89 15.44 7.46
C LYS A 16 -3.46 15.12 7.89
N SER A 17 -2.88 14.06 7.31
CA SER A 17 -1.46 13.77 7.49
C SER A 17 -0.62 14.92 6.93
N LYS A 18 0.43 15.32 7.66
CA LYS A 18 1.43 16.29 7.18
C LYS A 18 2.29 15.73 6.04
N LYS A 19 2.32 14.41 5.89
CA LYS A 19 3.09 13.71 4.85
C LYS A 19 2.23 12.62 4.22
N ALA A 20 2.10 12.66 2.91
CA ALA A 20 1.59 11.54 2.14
C ALA A 20 2.77 10.63 1.77
N PHE A 21 2.65 9.34 2.08
CA PHE A 21 3.51 8.33 1.48
C PHE A 21 2.86 7.87 0.20
N GLN A 22 3.62 7.83 -0.88
CA GLN A 22 3.13 7.28 -2.14
C GLN A 22 2.91 5.79 -1.93
N ALA A 23 1.66 5.35 -2.11
CA ALA A 23 1.40 3.93 -2.15
C ALA A 23 1.97 3.35 -3.46
N PRO A 24 2.34 2.06 -3.47
CA PRO A 24 2.71 1.39 -4.70
C PRO A 24 1.59 1.52 -5.74
N GLY A 25 1.97 1.78 -7.01
CA GLY A 25 1.00 1.85 -8.11
C GLY A 25 0.52 0.48 -8.59
N GLN A 26 0.96 -0.60 -7.96
CA GLN A 26 0.66 -1.98 -8.35
C GLN A 26 0.25 -2.83 -7.16
N LEU A 27 -0.48 -3.90 -7.44
CA LEU A 27 -0.87 -4.90 -6.46
C LEU A 27 0.36 -5.47 -5.73
N PRO A 28 0.24 -5.75 -4.42
CA PRO A 28 1.39 -6.08 -3.57
C PRO A 28 2.11 -7.39 -3.95
N GLY A 29 1.44 -8.27 -4.68
CA GLY A 29 1.96 -9.54 -5.16
C GLY A 29 2.80 -9.44 -6.44
N VAL A 30 2.80 -8.29 -7.12
CA VAL A 30 3.59 -8.11 -8.34
C VAL A 30 5.08 -8.23 -8.02
N GLY A 31 5.77 -9.11 -8.74
CA GLY A 31 7.20 -9.37 -8.56
C GLY A 31 7.54 -10.18 -7.31
N LEU A 32 6.55 -10.63 -6.51
CA LEU A 32 6.83 -11.52 -5.39
C LEU A 32 7.14 -12.94 -5.86
N ASN A 33 8.16 -13.54 -5.26
CA ASN A 33 8.50 -14.94 -5.45
C ASN A 33 7.94 -15.79 -4.30
N MET A 34 7.34 -16.94 -4.60
CA MET A 34 6.78 -17.87 -3.60
C MET A 34 7.82 -18.29 -2.54
N THR A 35 9.05 -18.60 -2.94
CA THR A 35 10.11 -19.02 -2.01
C THR A 35 10.50 -17.90 -1.07
N ASP A 36 10.61 -16.67 -1.57
CA ASP A 36 10.92 -15.52 -0.72
C ASP A 36 9.76 -15.16 0.21
N LEU A 37 8.52 -15.37 -0.23
CA LEU A 37 7.34 -15.27 0.62
C LEU A 37 7.37 -16.34 1.73
N CYS A 38 7.71 -17.60 1.42
CA CYS A 38 7.88 -18.65 2.44
C CYS A 38 8.92 -18.28 3.50
N LYS A 39 10.07 -17.74 3.11
CA LYS A 39 11.11 -17.30 4.06
C LYS A 39 10.60 -16.20 5.00
N LYS A 40 9.74 -15.30 4.50
CA LYS A 40 9.14 -14.23 5.31
C LYS A 40 8.06 -14.76 6.26
N LEU A 41 7.23 -15.70 5.79
CA LEU A 41 6.16 -16.30 6.60
C LEU A 41 6.70 -17.28 7.66
N HIS A 42 7.80 -17.97 7.35
CA HIS A 42 8.41 -18.97 8.22
C HIS A 42 9.90 -18.65 8.47
N PRO A 43 10.22 -17.54 9.18
CA PRO A 43 11.60 -17.06 9.32
C PRO A 43 12.53 -18.02 10.09
N HIS A 44 11.96 -18.91 10.90
CA HIS A 44 12.70 -19.89 11.71
C HIS A 44 12.75 -21.28 11.08
N THR A 45 12.44 -21.41 9.78
CA THR A 45 12.42 -22.69 9.07
C THR A 45 13.54 -22.71 8.03
N PRO A 46 14.71 -23.32 8.34
CA PRO A 46 15.84 -23.38 7.43
C PRO A 46 15.49 -24.10 6.12
N GLY A 47 16.04 -23.60 5.01
CA GLY A 47 15.91 -24.25 3.70
C GLY A 47 14.48 -24.28 3.13
N ILE A 48 13.55 -23.50 3.70
CA ILE A 48 12.17 -23.47 3.22
C ILE A 48 12.09 -22.95 1.77
N LYS A 49 11.27 -23.61 0.96
CA LYS A 49 11.03 -23.30 -0.45
C LYS A 49 9.54 -23.20 -0.73
N GLY A 50 9.19 -22.42 -1.74
CA GLY A 50 7.83 -22.34 -2.27
C GLY A 50 7.68 -23.19 -3.53
N MET A 51 6.55 -23.86 -3.65
CA MET A 51 6.12 -24.53 -4.88
C MET A 51 4.61 -24.44 -5.02
N SER A 52 4.10 -24.64 -6.23
CA SER A 52 2.68 -24.78 -6.48
C SER A 52 2.42 -25.84 -7.53
N THR A 53 1.17 -26.26 -7.61
CA THR A 53 0.64 -27.10 -8.68
C THR A 53 -0.54 -26.37 -9.30
N GLN A 54 -0.97 -26.78 -10.49
CA GLN A 54 -2.10 -26.14 -11.18
C GLN A 54 -3.36 -26.08 -10.30
N GLU A 55 -3.64 -27.11 -9.50
CA GLU A 55 -4.80 -27.12 -8.59
C GLU A 55 -4.69 -26.04 -7.49
N TYR A 56 -3.49 -25.81 -6.98
CA TYR A 56 -3.23 -24.79 -5.97
C TYR A 56 -3.27 -23.39 -6.58
N ASP A 57 -2.68 -23.20 -7.76
CA ASP A 57 -2.69 -21.92 -8.48
C ASP A 57 -4.13 -21.46 -8.80
N GLU A 58 -4.99 -22.36 -9.29
CA GLU A 58 -6.40 -22.08 -9.57
C GLU A 58 -7.16 -21.58 -8.33
N LYS A 59 -6.73 -22.02 -7.14
CA LYS A 59 -7.29 -21.65 -5.84
C LYS A 59 -6.53 -20.51 -5.15
N CYS A 60 -5.59 -19.87 -5.85
CA CYS A 60 -4.72 -18.83 -5.30
C CYS A 60 -3.96 -19.26 -4.03
N LYS A 61 -3.49 -20.50 -4.04
CA LYS A 61 -2.71 -21.10 -2.96
C LYS A 61 -1.38 -21.61 -3.49
N PHE A 62 -0.47 -21.88 -2.57
CA PHE A 62 0.79 -22.55 -2.85
C PHE A 62 1.28 -23.27 -1.59
N LEU A 63 2.34 -24.05 -1.72
CA LEU A 63 2.94 -24.79 -0.62
C LEU A 63 4.32 -24.23 -0.30
N CYS A 64 4.54 -23.89 0.97
CA CYS A 64 5.87 -23.77 1.54
C CYS A 64 6.31 -25.13 2.08
N TYR A 65 7.53 -25.56 1.80
CA TYR A 65 8.02 -26.85 2.27
C TYR A 65 9.48 -26.80 2.68
N THR A 66 9.85 -27.66 3.62
CA THR A 66 11.24 -27.89 4.03
C THR A 66 11.49 -29.38 4.28
N LYS A 67 12.76 -29.79 4.26
CA LYS A 67 13.17 -31.17 4.54
C LYS A 67 13.94 -31.20 5.85
N VAL A 68 13.45 -31.98 6.82
CA VAL A 68 14.08 -32.20 8.13
C VAL A 68 14.17 -33.70 8.38
N ASN A 69 15.36 -34.22 8.68
CA ASN A 69 15.57 -35.64 8.99
C ASN A 69 14.90 -36.61 7.99
N ASN A 70 15.10 -36.36 6.69
CA ASN A 70 14.48 -37.11 5.58
C ASN A 70 12.95 -37.03 5.45
N SER A 71 12.26 -36.28 6.31
CA SER A 71 10.83 -35.99 6.19
C SER A 71 10.59 -34.64 5.55
N ILE A 72 9.57 -34.53 4.69
CA ILE A 72 9.16 -33.26 4.09
C ILE A 72 7.97 -32.73 4.86
N HIS A 73 8.09 -31.48 5.31
CA HIS A 73 7.02 -30.75 5.98
C HIS A 73 6.44 -29.72 5.01
N TYR A 74 5.12 -29.58 4.99
CA TYR A 74 4.39 -28.70 4.10
C TYR A 74 3.51 -27.72 4.89
N PHE A 75 3.43 -26.49 4.41
CA PHE A 75 2.56 -25.42 4.90
C PHE A 75 1.79 -24.86 3.72
N ALA A 76 0.46 -24.90 3.79
CA ALA A 76 -0.38 -24.32 2.74
C ALA A 76 -0.55 -22.83 2.98
N GLU A 77 -0.15 -22.03 2.00
CA GLU A 77 -0.17 -20.58 2.06
C GLU A 77 -0.97 -19.99 0.89
N ARG A 78 -1.30 -18.71 0.98
CA ARG A 78 -2.07 -17.99 -0.04
C ARG A 78 -1.18 -17.10 -0.91
N LEU A 79 -1.46 -17.10 -2.20
CA LEU A 79 -0.90 -16.15 -3.13
C LEU A 79 -1.41 -14.75 -2.81
N VAL A 80 -0.51 -13.79 -2.81
CA VAL A 80 -0.81 -12.37 -2.58
C VAL A 80 -1.49 -11.81 -3.83
N ASP A 81 -2.44 -10.88 -3.65
CA ASP A 81 -3.07 -10.17 -4.76
C ASP A 81 -2.01 -9.59 -5.70
N GLY A 82 -2.06 -9.95 -6.99
CA GLY A 82 -1.05 -9.58 -7.99
C GLY A 82 -0.05 -10.68 -8.34
N MET A 83 0.04 -11.76 -7.56
CA MET A 83 0.90 -12.90 -7.88
C MET A 83 0.30 -13.74 -9.03
N PRO A 84 1.14 -14.34 -9.90
CA PRO A 84 0.66 -15.14 -11.01
C PRO A 84 0.02 -16.46 -10.56
N CYS A 85 -1.03 -16.88 -11.27
CA CYS A 85 -1.71 -18.18 -11.10
C CYS A 85 -1.82 -18.97 -12.42
N GLY A 86 -0.84 -18.75 -13.32
CA GLY A 86 -0.71 -19.42 -14.61
C GLY A 86 -1.39 -18.71 -15.78
N ASN A 87 -0.87 -18.92 -16.99
CA ASN A 87 -1.41 -18.39 -18.26
C ASN A 87 -1.60 -16.86 -18.28
N GLY A 88 -0.69 -16.10 -17.64
CA GLY A 88 -0.81 -14.64 -17.54
C GLY A 88 -1.93 -14.14 -16.63
N ARG A 89 -2.65 -15.03 -15.96
CA ARG A 89 -3.64 -14.70 -14.92
C ARG A 89 -2.94 -14.40 -13.60
N ILE A 90 -3.62 -13.63 -12.76
CA ILE A 90 -3.16 -13.30 -11.42
C ILE A 90 -4.21 -13.62 -10.38
N CYS A 91 -3.77 -13.74 -9.13
CA CYS A 91 -4.64 -13.80 -7.97
C CYS A 91 -5.14 -12.41 -7.60
N PHE A 92 -6.44 -12.28 -7.38
CA PHE A 92 -7.03 -11.08 -6.82
C PHE A 92 -8.25 -11.47 -5.99
N ARG A 93 -8.25 -11.10 -4.70
CA ARG A 93 -9.31 -11.44 -3.73
C ARG A 93 -9.60 -12.94 -3.72
N ASP A 94 -8.55 -13.75 -3.61
CA ASP A 94 -8.61 -15.22 -3.52
C ASP A 94 -9.15 -15.91 -4.78
N LYS A 95 -9.14 -15.24 -5.95
CA LYS A 95 -9.57 -15.78 -7.23
C LYS A 95 -8.49 -15.65 -8.28
N CYS A 96 -8.29 -16.72 -9.05
CA CYS A 96 -7.41 -16.70 -10.22
C CYS A 96 -8.17 -16.21 -11.45
N GLY A 97 -7.66 -15.17 -12.12
CA GLY A 97 -8.34 -14.61 -13.28
C GLY A 97 -7.56 -13.52 -14.00
N ASN A 98 -8.19 -12.97 -15.03
CA ASN A 98 -7.66 -11.83 -15.79
C ASN A 98 -8.01 -10.54 -15.06
N TYR A 99 -7.04 -10.00 -14.32
CA TYR A 99 -7.18 -8.76 -13.55
C TYR A 99 -6.05 -7.78 -13.88
N SER A 100 -6.31 -6.49 -13.67
CA SER A 100 -5.27 -5.48 -13.74
C SER A 100 -4.39 -5.55 -12.49
N THR A 101 -3.08 -5.39 -12.67
CA THR A 101 -2.13 -5.21 -11.57
C THR A 101 -2.05 -3.76 -11.10
N ALA A 102 -2.56 -2.79 -11.86
CA ALA A 102 -2.50 -1.39 -11.49
C ALA A 102 -3.49 -1.08 -10.35
N LEU A 103 -2.99 -0.42 -9.31
CA LEU A 103 -3.83 0.16 -8.28
C LEU A 103 -4.35 1.53 -8.73
N PRO A 104 -5.57 1.91 -8.31
CA PRO A 104 -6.08 3.24 -8.61
C PRO A 104 -5.14 4.31 -8.03
N PRO A 105 -4.95 5.44 -8.72
CA PRO A 105 -4.11 6.52 -8.23
C PRO A 105 -4.61 6.99 -6.86
N LEU A 106 -3.69 7.17 -5.92
CA LEU A 106 -4.04 7.72 -4.62
C LEU A 106 -4.50 9.18 -4.75
N PRO A 107 -5.37 9.65 -3.84
CA PRO A 107 -5.64 11.07 -3.71
C PRO A 107 -4.33 11.82 -3.48
N THR A 108 -4.01 12.76 -4.36
CA THR A 108 -2.86 13.65 -4.19
C THR A 108 -3.08 14.51 -2.95
N LEU A 109 -2.03 14.74 -2.14
CA LEU A 109 -2.11 15.69 -1.03
C LEU A 109 -2.52 17.05 -1.60
N PRO A 110 -3.45 17.80 -0.97
CA PRO A 110 -3.66 19.20 -1.35
C PRO A 110 -2.32 19.93 -1.28
N THR A 111 -1.97 20.60 -2.38
CA THR A 111 -0.80 21.48 -2.46
C THR A 111 -0.91 22.52 -1.33
N PRO A 112 0.14 22.77 -0.53
CA PRO A 112 0.15 23.89 0.38
C PRO A 112 -0.16 25.17 -0.42
N GLU A 113 -1.19 25.90 -0.02
CA GLU A 113 -1.39 27.24 -0.54
C GLU A 113 -0.18 28.08 -0.12
N THR A 114 0.65 28.46 -1.08
CA THR A 114 1.69 29.46 -0.87
C THR A 114 0.99 30.77 -0.58
N THR A 115 0.84 31.11 0.70
CA THR A 115 0.40 32.45 1.09
C THR A 115 1.49 33.42 0.66
N THR A 116 1.28 34.12 -0.45
CA THR A 116 2.12 35.25 -0.84
C THR A 116 1.96 36.32 0.23
N PRO A 117 3.04 36.81 0.88
CA PRO A 117 2.92 37.94 1.78
C PRO A 117 2.50 39.16 0.96
N THR A 118 1.31 39.68 1.24
CA THR A 118 0.90 41.01 0.77
C THR A 118 1.73 42.04 1.53
N THR A 119 2.76 42.59 0.89
CA THR A 119 3.48 43.75 1.39
C THR A 119 2.57 44.97 1.33
N THR A 120 1.97 45.35 2.46
CA THR A 120 1.33 46.66 2.61
C THR A 120 2.43 47.71 2.81
N THR A 121 2.73 48.48 1.78
CA THR A 121 3.57 49.67 1.88
C THR A 121 2.81 50.74 2.66
N PRO A 122 3.31 51.25 3.80
CA PRO A 122 2.70 52.38 4.47
C PRO A 122 3.03 53.66 3.70
N THR A 123 2.01 54.33 3.17
CA THR A 123 2.16 55.67 2.59
C THR A 123 2.38 56.66 3.73
N HIS A 124 3.62 57.12 3.91
CA HIS A 124 3.95 58.18 4.85
C HIS A 124 3.53 59.52 4.25
N ASN A 125 2.33 59.99 4.58
CA ASN A 125 1.89 61.35 4.25
C ASN A 125 2.59 62.34 5.19
N SER A 126 3.70 62.88 4.71
CA SER A 126 4.34 64.05 5.32
C SER A 126 3.65 65.30 4.77
N ASN A 127 2.61 65.79 5.44
CA ASN A 127 2.15 67.16 5.26
C ASN A 127 3.06 68.06 6.11
N SER A 128 3.93 68.81 5.44
CA SER A 128 4.59 69.97 6.02
C SER A 128 3.72 71.18 5.68
N ASP A 129 2.93 71.63 6.66
CA ASP A 129 2.24 72.90 6.61
C ASP A 129 3.30 74.03 6.66
N ASN A 130 3.40 74.76 5.55
CA ASN A 130 3.98 76.10 5.53
C ASN A 130 2.80 77.07 5.61
N ASP A 131 2.75 77.88 6.68
CA ASP A 131 1.98 79.12 6.70
C ASP A 131 2.88 80.23 7.27
N ASP A 132 2.88 81.36 6.55
CA ASP A 132 3.56 82.63 6.81
C ASP A 132 3.24 83.27 8.17
#